data_AF-A0A2S9YA83-F1
#
_entry.id   AF-A0A2S9YA83-F1
#
_cell.length_a   1.000
_cell.length_b   1.000
_cell.length_c   1.000
_cell.angle_alpha   90.00
_cell.angle_beta   90.00
_cell.angle_gamma   90.00
#
_symmetry.space_group_name_H-M   'P 1'
#
loop_
_entity.id
_entity.type
_entity.pdbx_description
1 polymer ?
#
loop_
_entity_poly.entity_id
_entity_poly.type
_entity_poly.pdbx_seq_one_letter_code
_entity_poly.pdbx_strand_id
1 'polypeptide(L)'
;MAFLNNKVRGAHDRQKQALITEATGVGAQVTNIIEIGDDAQAAGAAVGSSVKALFGGRMRVDFVQVFQLQTNGWSHAFVQPFSGLAPLPGEHHGILNGGIASPAILRHDLRSSDFPWDPAAGPQVAQYLAGSPLLRQAIKSLEWEWAMGMGKITIDWAVQVRNVGNLTAHVVMQTGRYGGLTTYAVGFAQWLKLCHALGTCLGQVHAPPQAFVVPASYGEMLHGAARVASPQPDPQPHAQPQAGAVDVRVDMVSTVQDALRPHVGKKVWVGAIPNKQLGNIQKHVLPSHLAHGPIIAAIDLTTFGSAKDAIVVTPTQLVTKEFDDRQIVDLAAIRAVRESDKLVATYVDIEVDRLGAMRIPVGIDLDPVLALMRGVANANARVGPVAAQVSAFVGAGADQLSMQDAQALAQRAQAAMSGGGVHDKINAAAQLLLGGQYQAAIDSYLQIAQAHPEHTGTCYGQIGAGLFFLQQYGRAIEYYQAAKQHGADSAMMDENIAEAQGFCPQ
;
A
#
# COMPACT_ATOMS: atom_id res chain seq x y z
N MET A 1 13.98 3.20 -24.95
CA MET A 1 13.40 4.02 -23.87
C MET A 1 12.12 4.74 -24.31
N ALA A 2 12.14 5.68 -25.25
CA ALA A 2 10.94 6.44 -25.66
C ALA A 2 9.73 5.58 -26.08
N PHE A 3 9.96 4.51 -26.85
CA PHE A 3 8.89 3.60 -27.28
C PHE A 3 8.24 2.81 -26.13
N LEU A 4 9.03 2.36 -25.15
CA LEU A 4 8.52 1.65 -23.97
C LEU A 4 7.69 2.58 -23.08
N ASN A 5 8.15 3.82 -22.89
CA ASN A 5 7.42 4.82 -22.13
C ASN A 5 6.07 5.16 -22.78
N ASN A 6 6.01 5.22 -24.11
CA ASN A 6 4.75 5.43 -24.84
C ASN A 6 3.77 4.26 -24.65
N LYS A 7 4.25 3.02 -24.62
CA LYS A 7 3.40 1.85 -24.36
C LYS A 7 2.86 1.82 -22.93
N VAL A 8 3.71 2.13 -21.94
CA VAL A 8 3.32 2.23 -20.52
C VAL A 8 2.20 3.25 -20.36
N ARG A 9 2.41 4.45 -20.89
CA ARG A 9 1.38 5.50 -20.87
C ARG A 9 0.09 5.06 -21.58
N GLY A 10 0.20 4.42 -22.74
CA GLY A 10 -0.97 3.91 -23.47
C GLY A 10 -1.77 2.86 -22.69
N ALA A 11 -1.12 1.97 -21.94
CA ALA A 11 -1.80 1.00 -21.09
C ALA A 11 -2.50 1.68 -19.90
N HIS A 12 -1.82 2.63 -19.25
CA HIS A 12 -2.39 3.44 -18.17
C HIS A 12 -3.60 4.25 -18.65
N ASP A 13 -3.53 4.83 -19.85
CA ASP A 13 -4.63 5.58 -20.45
C ASP A 13 -5.83 4.69 -20.79
N ARG A 14 -5.61 3.47 -21.31
CA ARG A 14 -6.69 2.52 -21.56
C ARG A 14 -7.39 2.12 -20.26
N GLN A 15 -6.62 1.80 -19.21
CA GLN A 15 -7.20 1.47 -17.92
C GLN A 15 -7.96 2.66 -17.33
N LYS A 16 -7.40 3.87 -17.42
CA LYS A 16 -8.07 5.11 -17.01
C LYS A 16 -9.42 5.30 -17.70
N GLN A 17 -9.51 5.09 -19.02
CA GLN A 17 -10.77 5.22 -19.74
C GLN A 17 -11.78 4.12 -19.36
N ALA A 18 -11.30 2.89 -19.12
CA ALA A 18 -12.15 1.81 -18.61
C ALA A 18 -12.75 2.16 -17.24
N LEU A 19 -11.94 2.72 -16.33
CA LEU A 19 -12.38 3.17 -14.99
C LEU A 19 -13.37 4.32 -15.06
N ILE A 20 -13.14 5.32 -15.93
CA ILE A 20 -14.09 6.42 -16.16
C ILE A 20 -15.43 5.87 -16.68
N THR A 21 -15.38 4.93 -17.62
CA THR A 21 -16.57 4.31 -18.21
C THR A 21 -17.35 3.52 -17.16
N GLU A 22 -16.67 2.70 -16.35
CA GLU A 22 -17.28 1.93 -15.27
C GLU A 22 -17.92 2.84 -14.21
N ALA A 23 -17.19 3.86 -13.73
CA ALA A 23 -17.69 4.81 -12.75
C ALA A 23 -18.93 5.57 -13.26
N THR A 24 -18.87 6.08 -14.49
CA THR A 24 -19.99 6.81 -15.10
C THR A 24 -21.20 5.89 -15.30
N GLY A 25 -20.97 4.62 -15.67
CA GLY A 25 -22.02 3.62 -15.84
C GLY A 25 -22.84 3.33 -14.58
N VAL A 26 -22.31 3.63 -13.40
CA VAL A 26 -23.01 3.50 -12.11
C VAL A 26 -23.44 4.84 -11.51
N GLY A 27 -23.38 5.93 -12.29
CA GLY A 27 -23.76 7.26 -11.85
C GLY A 27 -22.72 7.97 -10.96
N ALA A 28 -21.47 7.50 -10.94
CA ALA A 28 -20.37 8.22 -10.30
C ALA A 28 -19.72 9.19 -11.30
N GLN A 29 -19.58 10.45 -10.90
CA GLN A 29 -18.90 11.48 -11.66
C GLN A 29 -17.43 11.54 -11.24
N VAL A 30 -16.50 11.38 -12.18
CA VAL A 30 -15.07 11.62 -11.94
C VAL A 30 -14.83 13.13 -11.94
N THR A 31 -14.41 13.66 -10.80
CA THR A 31 -14.19 15.10 -10.58
C THR A 31 -12.73 15.51 -10.80
N ASN A 32 -11.79 14.61 -10.55
CA ASN A 32 -10.36 14.84 -10.73
C ASN A 32 -9.63 13.49 -10.86
N ILE A 33 -8.51 13.49 -11.58
CA ILE A 33 -7.60 12.33 -11.70
C ILE A 33 -6.18 12.83 -11.45
N ILE A 34 -5.54 12.29 -10.42
CA ILE A 34 -4.16 12.62 -10.05
C ILE A 34 -3.27 11.44 -10.45
N GLU A 35 -2.27 11.70 -11.29
CA GLU A 35 -1.32 10.70 -11.76
C GLU A 35 0.03 10.88 -11.08
N ILE A 36 0.56 9.81 -10.50
CA ILE A 36 1.75 9.85 -9.66
C ILE A 36 2.67 8.73 -10.11
N GLY A 37 3.79 9.08 -10.73
CA GLY A 37 4.82 8.13 -11.18
C GLY A 37 6.22 8.50 -10.69
N ASP A 38 7.19 7.65 -11.02
CA ASP A 38 8.61 7.81 -10.65
C ASP A 38 9.22 9.18 -11.06
N ASP A 39 8.71 9.83 -12.11
CA ASP A 39 9.20 11.12 -12.61
C ASP A 39 8.57 12.37 -11.92
N ALA A 40 7.61 12.19 -11.01
CA ALA A 40 6.84 13.30 -10.42
C ALA A 40 7.63 14.03 -9.31
N GLN A 41 8.59 14.87 -9.70
CA GLN A 41 9.50 15.60 -8.81
C GLN A 41 8.87 16.62 -7.83
N ALA A 42 7.58 16.95 -7.92
CA ALA A 42 7.04 18.07 -7.12
C ALA A 42 5.75 17.80 -6.33
N ALA A 43 5.01 16.72 -6.60
CA ALA A 43 3.72 16.43 -5.93
C ALA A 43 3.65 15.04 -5.26
N GLY A 44 4.62 14.15 -5.51
CA GLY A 44 4.49 12.71 -5.24
C GLY A 44 5.42 12.11 -4.18
N ALA A 45 6.24 12.91 -3.47
CA ALA A 45 7.26 12.36 -2.56
C ALA A 45 6.68 11.57 -1.36
N ALA A 46 5.47 11.91 -0.90
CA ALA A 46 4.76 11.16 0.15
C ALA A 46 3.99 9.93 -0.39
N VAL A 47 3.82 9.84 -1.71
CA VAL A 47 3.02 8.81 -2.36
C VAL A 47 3.90 7.68 -2.88
N GLY A 48 5.02 8.00 -3.53
CA GLY A 48 5.92 6.99 -4.10
C GLY A 48 6.59 6.09 -3.07
N SER A 49 6.83 6.56 -1.84
CA SER A 49 7.38 5.71 -0.77
C SER A 49 6.34 4.74 -0.22
N SER A 50 5.11 5.23 0.01
CA SER A 50 4.00 4.51 0.68
C SER A 50 3.57 3.25 -0.07
N VAL A 51 3.57 3.41 -1.37
CA VAL A 51 3.24 2.45 -2.42
C VAL A 51 4.22 1.26 -2.49
N LYS A 52 5.46 1.42 -2.01
CA LYS A 52 6.57 0.45 -2.20
C LYS A 52 6.65 -0.68 -1.15
N ALA A 53 6.07 -0.52 0.05
CA ALA A 53 6.14 -1.54 1.11
C ALA A 53 4.98 -2.54 1.14
N LEU A 54 3.90 -2.29 0.40
CA LEU A 54 2.63 -3.02 0.58
C LEU A 54 2.56 -4.36 -0.18
N PHE A 55 3.40 -4.55 -1.19
CA PHE A 55 3.39 -5.74 -2.05
C PHE A 55 4.64 -6.60 -1.84
N GLY A 56 4.82 -7.11 -0.61
CA GLY A 56 5.88 -8.03 -0.17
C GLY A 56 6.89 -8.47 -1.23
N GLY A 57 7.90 -7.63 -1.49
CA GLY A 57 9.11 -7.89 -2.29
C GLY A 57 8.96 -8.33 -3.76
N ARG A 58 7.79 -8.77 -4.23
CA ARG A 58 7.62 -9.41 -5.55
C ARG A 58 6.93 -8.55 -6.60
N MET A 59 6.14 -7.56 -6.21
CA MET A 59 5.48 -6.65 -7.16
C MET A 59 5.82 -5.21 -6.80
N ARG A 60 6.42 -4.47 -7.74
CA ARG A 60 6.77 -3.07 -7.57
C ARG A 60 5.64 -2.24 -8.14
N VAL A 61 5.08 -1.35 -7.34
CA VAL A 61 4.21 -0.31 -7.88
C VAL A 61 5.09 0.87 -8.30
N ASP A 62 5.02 1.28 -9.56
CA ASP A 62 5.81 2.37 -10.14
C ASP A 62 4.96 3.56 -10.63
N PHE A 63 3.64 3.38 -10.66
CA PHE A 63 2.68 4.41 -11.04
C PHE A 63 1.35 4.21 -10.31
N VAL A 64 0.69 5.32 -9.97
CA VAL A 64 -0.60 5.35 -9.27
C VAL A 64 -1.51 6.39 -9.91
N GLN A 65 -2.76 6.02 -10.17
CA GLN A 65 -3.82 6.95 -10.54
C GLN A 65 -4.82 7.06 -9.39
N VAL A 66 -5.08 8.28 -8.94
CA VAL A 66 -6.08 8.58 -7.90
C VAL A 66 -7.27 9.25 -8.57
N PHE A 67 -8.39 8.56 -8.60
CA PHE A 67 -9.67 9.06 -9.07
C PHE A 67 -10.41 9.67 -7.89
N GLN A 68 -10.75 10.95 -7.96
CA GLN A 68 -11.66 11.61 -7.02
C GLN A 68 -13.03 11.65 -7.66
N LEU A 69 -14.02 11.08 -6.99
CA LEU A 69 -15.37 10.87 -7.52
C LEU A 69 -16.44 11.50 -6.64
N GLN A 70 -17.59 11.76 -7.26
CA GLN A 70 -18.81 12.14 -6.57
C GLN A 70 -19.99 11.31 -7.05
N THR A 71 -20.81 10.79 -6.14
CA THR A 71 -22.04 10.06 -6.46
C THR A 71 -23.17 10.61 -5.59
N ASN A 72 -24.21 11.17 -6.21
CA ASN A 72 -25.35 11.77 -5.48
C ASN A 72 -24.91 12.78 -4.39
N GLY A 73 -23.90 13.61 -4.69
CA GLY A 73 -23.35 14.58 -3.74
C GLY A 73 -22.29 14.03 -2.79
N TRP A 74 -22.16 12.71 -2.64
CA TRP A 74 -21.18 12.06 -1.77
C TRP A 74 -19.82 11.91 -2.46
N SER A 75 -18.77 12.44 -1.83
CA SER A 75 -17.38 12.32 -2.31
C SER A 75 -16.72 11.02 -1.87
N HIS A 76 -16.06 10.35 -2.81
CA HIS A 76 -15.28 9.14 -2.58
C HIS A 76 -14.09 9.10 -3.54
N ALA A 77 -13.19 8.14 -3.35
CA ALA A 77 -12.00 8.02 -4.18
C ALA A 77 -11.69 6.56 -4.51
N PHE A 78 -11.05 6.37 -5.66
CA PHE A 78 -10.49 5.10 -6.07
C PHE A 78 -9.01 5.28 -6.41
N VAL A 79 -8.16 4.37 -5.92
CA VAL A 79 -6.72 4.37 -6.18
C VAL A 79 -6.35 3.15 -7.00
N GLN A 80 -5.82 3.37 -8.21
CA GLN A 80 -5.35 2.35 -9.13
C GLN A 80 -3.81 2.33 -9.18
N PRO A 81 -3.17 1.36 -8.53
CA PRO A 81 -1.73 1.13 -8.68
C PRO A 81 -1.39 0.36 -9.96
N PHE A 82 -0.16 0.53 -10.44
CA PHE A 82 0.41 -0.15 -11.59
C PHE A 82 1.84 -0.64 -11.31
N SER A 83 2.19 -1.77 -11.93
CA SER A 83 3.55 -2.29 -12.06
C SER A 83 3.90 -2.34 -13.54
N GLY A 84 4.57 -1.33 -14.06
CA GLY A 84 4.85 -1.17 -15.48
C GLY A 84 3.55 -1.03 -16.28
N LEU A 85 3.24 -2.04 -17.11
CA LEU A 85 2.00 -2.07 -17.90
C LEU A 85 0.80 -2.65 -17.14
N ALA A 86 1.04 -3.37 -16.05
CA ALA A 86 0.01 -4.17 -15.40
C ALA A 86 -0.70 -3.38 -14.30
N PRO A 87 -2.04 -3.24 -14.33
CA PRO A 87 -2.77 -2.73 -13.18
C PRO A 87 -2.74 -3.75 -12.04
N LEU A 88 -2.52 -3.25 -10.84
CA LEU A 88 -2.52 -4.00 -9.59
C LEU A 88 -3.85 -3.83 -8.85
N PRO A 89 -4.17 -4.66 -7.85
CA PRO A 89 -5.35 -4.44 -7.01
C PRO A 89 -5.33 -3.04 -6.40
N GLY A 90 -6.39 -2.28 -6.62
CA GLY A 90 -6.60 -0.95 -6.08
C GLY A 90 -7.42 -0.94 -4.78
N GLU A 91 -7.70 0.27 -4.30
CA GLU A 91 -8.55 0.49 -3.13
C GLU A 91 -9.60 1.57 -3.41
N HIS A 92 -10.85 1.28 -3.10
CA HIS A 92 -11.90 2.28 -2.96
C HIS A 92 -11.92 2.83 -1.55
N HIS A 93 -12.22 4.11 -1.41
CA HIS A 93 -12.25 4.80 -0.13
C HIS A 93 -13.41 5.78 -0.06
N GLY A 94 -14.07 5.85 1.08
CA GLY A 94 -15.17 6.80 1.30
C GLY A 94 -15.45 7.07 2.77
N ILE A 95 -15.97 8.26 3.05
CA ILE A 95 -16.37 8.67 4.40
C ILE A 95 -17.90 8.65 4.47
N LEU A 96 -18.44 7.79 5.33
CA LEU A 96 -19.88 7.64 5.53
C LEU A 96 -20.32 8.38 6.79
N ASN A 97 -21.57 8.86 6.76
CA ASN A 97 -22.23 9.38 7.96
C ASN A 97 -22.58 8.23 8.92
N GLY A 98 -22.46 8.50 10.20
CA GLY A 98 -22.58 7.54 11.28
C GLY A 98 -21.23 6.99 11.73
N GLY A 99 -21.16 6.59 13.00
CA GLY A 99 -19.99 6.01 13.62
C GLY A 99 -20.13 4.51 13.87
N ILE A 100 -18.99 3.88 14.09
CA ILE A 100 -18.87 2.49 14.55
C ILE A 100 -18.09 2.49 15.87
N ALA A 101 -18.41 1.55 16.77
CA ALA A 101 -17.81 1.49 18.10
C ALA A 101 -16.35 1.00 18.08
N SER A 102 -16.04 0.07 17.16
CA SER A 102 -14.70 -0.49 16.97
C SER A 102 -14.44 -0.66 15.47
N PRO A 103 -13.17 -0.60 15.02
CA PRO A 103 -12.86 -0.90 13.63
C PRO A 103 -13.11 -2.39 13.35
N ALA A 104 -13.47 -2.69 12.11
CA ALA A 104 -13.77 -4.04 11.67
C ALA A 104 -13.19 -4.30 10.28
N ILE A 105 -12.77 -5.55 10.04
CA ILE A 105 -12.25 -6.03 8.77
C ILE A 105 -13.04 -7.26 8.32
N LEU A 106 -13.36 -7.30 7.03
CA LEU A 106 -13.99 -8.45 6.40
C LEU A 106 -12.90 -9.29 5.73
N ARG A 107 -12.66 -10.49 6.26
CA ARG A 107 -11.61 -11.40 5.77
C ARG A 107 -12.18 -12.53 4.94
N HIS A 108 -11.35 -13.08 4.06
CA HIS A 108 -11.67 -14.29 3.34
C HIS A 108 -11.48 -15.49 4.26
N ASP A 109 -12.54 -16.25 4.54
CA ASP A 109 -12.43 -17.57 5.17
C ASP A 109 -12.82 -18.64 4.15
N LEU A 110 -11.82 -19.31 3.59
CA LEU A 110 -11.99 -20.42 2.64
C LEU A 110 -12.77 -21.62 3.23
N ARG A 111 -12.95 -21.68 4.55
CA ARG A 111 -13.59 -22.80 5.25
C ARG A 111 -15.02 -22.51 5.68
N SER A 112 -15.49 -21.27 5.52
CA SER A 112 -16.79 -20.82 5.99
C SER A 112 -17.53 -20.05 4.88
N SER A 113 -18.80 -20.37 4.68
CA SER A 113 -19.70 -19.53 3.86
C SER A 113 -20.11 -18.24 4.57
N ASP A 114 -19.82 -18.14 5.88
CA ASP A 114 -20.14 -16.98 6.69
C ASP A 114 -18.93 -16.06 6.68
N PHE A 115 -18.97 -15.02 5.85
CA PHE A 115 -17.94 -13.99 5.72
C PHE A 115 -17.72 -13.30 7.09
N PRO A 116 -16.65 -13.63 7.82
CA PRO A 116 -16.53 -13.18 9.20
C PRO A 116 -16.01 -11.75 9.22
N TRP A 117 -16.80 -10.87 9.84
CA TRP A 117 -16.29 -9.59 10.31
C TRP A 117 -15.41 -9.84 11.54
N ASP A 118 -14.15 -9.44 11.46
CA ASP A 118 -13.18 -9.51 12.53
C ASP A 118 -12.97 -8.09 13.11
N PRO A 119 -13.45 -7.80 14.33
CA PRO A 119 -13.27 -6.50 14.96
C PRO A 119 -11.95 -6.46 15.76
N ALA A 120 -11.25 -5.33 15.77
CA ALA A 120 -10.05 -5.19 16.61
C ALA A 120 -10.36 -5.25 18.12
N ALA A 121 -11.60 -4.96 18.51
CA ALA A 121 -12.06 -5.04 19.90
C ALA A 121 -13.56 -5.35 20.00
N GLY A 122 -13.91 -6.56 20.44
CA GLY A 122 -15.25 -6.93 20.91
C GLY A 122 -16.18 -7.56 19.85
N PRO A 123 -16.84 -8.70 20.14
CA PRO A 123 -17.65 -9.43 19.17
C PRO A 123 -18.95 -8.72 18.74
N GLN A 124 -19.36 -7.66 19.45
CA GLN A 124 -20.64 -6.99 19.26
C GLN A 124 -20.75 -6.27 17.91
N VAL A 125 -19.67 -5.62 17.46
CA VAL A 125 -19.65 -4.94 16.14
C VAL A 125 -19.73 -5.96 15.01
N ALA A 126 -19.00 -7.07 15.11
CA ALA A 126 -19.08 -8.15 14.13
C ALA A 126 -20.48 -8.77 14.05
N GLN A 127 -21.10 -9.06 15.20
CA GLN A 127 -22.48 -9.55 15.27
C GLN A 127 -23.47 -8.58 14.64
N TYR A 128 -23.30 -7.29 14.93
CA TYR A 128 -24.17 -6.24 14.40
C TYR A 128 -24.06 -6.12 12.87
N LEU A 129 -22.83 -6.07 12.33
CA LEU A 129 -22.59 -6.02 10.88
C LEU A 129 -23.08 -7.30 10.19
N ALA A 130 -22.79 -8.48 10.75
CA ALA A 130 -23.26 -9.76 10.23
C ALA A 130 -24.80 -9.88 10.28
N GLY A 131 -25.46 -9.20 11.22
CA GLY A 131 -26.91 -9.17 11.35
C GLY A 131 -27.63 -8.55 10.15
N SER A 132 -27.01 -7.59 9.44
CA SER A 132 -27.65 -6.85 8.36
C SER A 132 -27.84 -7.69 7.08
N PRO A 133 -29.09 -7.92 6.61
CA PRO A 133 -29.36 -8.65 5.36
C PRO A 133 -28.83 -7.92 4.13
N LEU A 134 -28.96 -6.58 4.09
CA LEU A 134 -28.46 -5.75 2.99
C LEU A 134 -26.94 -5.84 2.88
N LEU A 135 -26.24 -5.79 4.03
CA LEU A 135 -24.79 -5.90 4.06
C LEU A 135 -24.33 -7.29 3.63
N ARG A 136 -24.99 -8.35 4.11
CA ARG A 136 -24.73 -9.73 3.66
C ARG A 136 -24.90 -9.88 2.15
N GLN A 137 -25.92 -9.27 1.56
CA GLN A 137 -26.13 -9.31 0.11
C GLN A 137 -25.02 -8.57 -0.65
N ALA A 138 -24.61 -7.38 -0.17
CA ALA A 138 -23.51 -6.63 -0.78
C ALA A 138 -22.20 -7.41 -0.73
N ILE A 139 -21.88 -8.02 0.42
CA ILE A 139 -20.67 -8.83 0.63
C ILE A 139 -20.61 -10.02 -0.33
N LYS A 140 -21.74 -10.72 -0.56
CA LYS A 140 -21.80 -11.85 -1.50
C LYS A 140 -21.43 -11.48 -2.94
N SER A 141 -21.50 -10.20 -3.29
CA SER A 141 -21.13 -9.72 -4.62
C SER A 141 -19.67 -9.28 -4.74
N LEU A 142 -18.88 -9.39 -3.65
CA LEU A 142 -17.47 -9.03 -3.65
C LEU A 142 -16.61 -10.14 -4.24
N GLU A 143 -15.59 -9.74 -4.98
CA GLU A 143 -14.60 -10.62 -5.58
C GLU A 143 -13.31 -10.60 -4.74
N TRP A 144 -12.76 -11.78 -4.47
CA TRP A 144 -11.59 -11.98 -3.59
C TRP A 144 -10.32 -12.28 -4.38
N GLU A 145 -10.42 -12.29 -5.71
CA GLU A 145 -9.33 -12.57 -6.61
C GLU A 145 -9.15 -11.41 -7.59
N TRP A 146 -7.90 -11.03 -7.79
CA TRP A 146 -7.48 -10.15 -8.87
C TRP A 146 -6.67 -10.95 -9.88
N ALA A 147 -7.25 -11.24 -11.04
CA ALA A 147 -6.54 -11.97 -12.08
C ALA A 147 -5.59 -11.05 -12.86
N MET A 148 -4.36 -11.53 -13.06
CA MET A 148 -3.26 -10.85 -13.74
C MET A 148 -2.65 -11.81 -14.77
N GLY A 149 -3.04 -11.66 -16.04
CA GLY A 149 -2.70 -12.64 -17.07
C GLY A 149 -3.23 -14.03 -16.68
N MET A 150 -2.35 -15.03 -16.60
CA MET A 150 -2.70 -16.37 -16.11
C MET A 150 -2.58 -16.54 -14.59
N GLY A 151 -2.03 -15.54 -13.88
CA GLY A 151 -1.92 -15.54 -12.44
C GLY A 151 -3.16 -14.97 -11.76
N LYS A 152 -3.31 -15.27 -10.47
CA LYS A 152 -4.32 -14.68 -9.59
C LYS A 152 -3.65 -14.17 -8.33
N ILE A 153 -4.04 -12.98 -7.88
CA ILE A 153 -3.72 -12.46 -6.57
C ILE A 153 -4.97 -12.68 -5.71
N THR A 154 -4.84 -13.52 -4.69
CA THR A 154 -5.89 -13.64 -3.66
C THR A 154 -5.76 -12.48 -2.70
N ILE A 155 -6.90 -11.89 -2.35
CA ILE A 155 -7.01 -10.78 -1.42
C ILE A 155 -7.38 -11.32 -0.04
N ASP A 156 -6.56 -11.00 0.97
CA ASP A 156 -6.75 -11.51 2.34
C ASP A 156 -7.89 -10.80 3.10
N TRP A 157 -8.28 -9.60 2.65
CA TRP A 157 -9.39 -8.83 3.20
C TRP A 157 -10.07 -7.97 2.14
N ALA A 158 -11.40 -7.97 2.10
CA ALA A 158 -12.14 -7.22 1.08
C ALA A 158 -12.55 -5.83 1.55
N VAL A 159 -12.92 -5.67 2.83
CA VAL A 159 -13.49 -4.42 3.36
C VAL A 159 -12.93 -4.11 4.74
N GLN A 160 -12.65 -2.83 5.01
CA GLN A 160 -12.38 -2.33 6.35
C GLN A 160 -13.23 -1.10 6.64
N VAL A 161 -13.65 -0.96 7.90
CA VAL A 161 -14.35 0.22 8.41
C VAL A 161 -13.75 0.65 9.74
N ARG A 162 -13.59 1.97 9.93
CA ARG A 162 -13.12 2.55 11.20
C ARG A 162 -13.84 3.86 11.49
N ASN A 163 -13.93 4.23 12.76
CA ASN A 163 -14.37 5.58 13.12
C ASN A 163 -13.26 6.60 12.82
N VAL A 164 -13.60 7.76 12.27
CA VAL A 164 -12.67 8.89 12.07
C VAL A 164 -13.06 10.15 12.86
N GLY A 165 -14.00 9.99 13.81
CA GLY A 165 -14.55 11.07 14.62
C GLY A 165 -15.77 11.75 13.98
N ASN A 166 -16.35 12.71 14.69
CA ASN A 166 -17.45 13.55 14.18
C ASN A 166 -18.63 12.78 13.58
N LEU A 167 -18.99 11.62 14.17
CA LEU A 167 -20.06 10.76 13.65
C LEU A 167 -19.82 10.33 12.20
N THR A 168 -18.58 10.02 11.84
CA THR A 168 -18.24 9.52 10.50
C THR A 168 -17.35 8.28 10.57
N ALA A 169 -17.52 7.41 9.57
CA ALA A 169 -16.72 6.21 9.41
C ALA A 169 -16.00 6.22 8.07
N HIS A 170 -14.70 5.89 8.08
CA HIS A 170 -13.93 5.66 6.87
C HIS A 170 -14.05 4.19 6.49
N VAL A 171 -14.56 3.96 5.28
CA VAL A 171 -14.66 2.65 4.65
C VAL A 171 -13.59 2.54 3.58
N VAL A 172 -12.96 1.38 3.51
CA VAL A 172 -12.01 0.99 2.45
C VAL A 172 -12.41 -0.36 1.90
N MET A 173 -12.37 -0.52 0.58
CA MET A 173 -12.61 -1.80 -0.09
C MET A 173 -11.44 -2.10 -1.05
N GLN A 174 -10.81 -3.26 -0.91
CA GLN A 174 -9.85 -3.74 -1.92
C GLN A 174 -10.60 -4.23 -3.15
N THR A 175 -10.04 -3.97 -4.33
CA THR A 175 -10.67 -4.39 -5.58
C THR A 175 -10.33 -5.82 -5.91
N GLY A 176 -11.34 -6.68 -5.94
CA GLY A 176 -11.31 -7.88 -6.78
C GLY A 176 -11.53 -7.53 -8.26
N ARG A 177 -11.55 -8.57 -9.10
CA ARG A 177 -11.81 -8.44 -10.53
C ARG A 177 -13.28 -8.67 -10.85
N TYR A 178 -13.99 -7.61 -11.22
CA TYR A 178 -15.44 -7.66 -11.53
C TYR A 178 -15.76 -7.69 -13.02
N GLY A 179 -14.73 -7.58 -13.87
CA GLY A 179 -14.83 -7.60 -15.33
C GLY A 179 -14.42 -8.95 -15.91
N GLY A 180 -14.57 -9.09 -17.23
CA GLY A 180 -14.12 -10.28 -17.96
C GLY A 180 -12.60 -10.40 -18.03
N LEU A 181 -12.09 -11.39 -18.77
CA LEU A 181 -10.67 -11.74 -18.89
C LEU A 181 -9.74 -10.62 -19.39
N THR A 182 -10.28 -9.54 -19.97
CA THR A 182 -9.54 -8.37 -20.46
C THR A 182 -9.98 -7.03 -19.88
N THR A 183 -11.13 -6.98 -19.19
CA THR A 183 -11.61 -5.76 -18.54
C THR A 183 -11.28 -5.81 -17.04
N TYR A 184 -10.43 -4.90 -16.60
CA TYR A 184 -10.14 -4.70 -15.18
C TYR A 184 -11.22 -3.82 -14.56
N ALA A 185 -12.47 -4.31 -14.55
CA ALA A 185 -13.51 -3.62 -13.80
C ALA A 185 -13.20 -3.76 -12.31
N VAL A 186 -13.16 -2.63 -11.63
CA VAL A 186 -12.70 -2.50 -10.24
C VAL A 186 -13.83 -2.54 -9.23
N GLY A 187 -15.07 -2.66 -9.71
CA GLY A 187 -16.24 -2.89 -8.90
C GLY A 187 -16.87 -1.62 -8.35
N PHE A 188 -16.98 -0.56 -9.14
CA PHE A 188 -17.67 0.67 -8.70
C PHE A 188 -19.13 0.39 -8.29
N ALA A 189 -19.81 -0.52 -8.98
CA ALA A 189 -21.17 -0.91 -8.60
C ALA A 189 -21.22 -1.60 -7.22
N GLN A 190 -20.26 -2.48 -6.97
CA GLN A 190 -20.12 -3.22 -5.71
C GLN A 190 -19.74 -2.28 -4.57
N TRP A 191 -18.81 -1.36 -4.82
CA TRP A 191 -18.44 -0.30 -3.90
C TRP A 191 -19.63 0.53 -3.43
N LEU A 192 -20.44 1.03 -4.36
CA LEU A 192 -21.62 1.84 -4.04
C LEU A 192 -22.68 1.04 -3.27
N LYS A 193 -22.94 -0.22 -3.68
CA LYS A 193 -23.87 -1.12 -2.96
C LYS A 193 -23.39 -1.41 -1.54
N LEU A 194 -22.10 -1.68 -1.38
CA LEU A 194 -21.46 -1.92 -0.08
C LEU A 194 -21.58 -0.70 0.83
N CYS A 195 -21.23 0.49 0.33
CA CYS A 195 -21.30 1.73 1.11
C CYS A 195 -22.73 2.08 1.52
N HIS A 196 -23.70 1.88 0.62
CA HIS A 196 -25.11 2.05 0.96
C HIS A 196 -25.53 1.09 2.08
N ALA A 197 -25.20 -0.20 1.97
CA ALA A 197 -25.53 -1.20 2.98
C ALA A 197 -24.84 -0.93 4.32
N LEU A 198 -23.55 -0.57 4.31
CA LEU A 198 -22.81 -0.16 5.50
C LEU A 198 -23.41 1.07 6.15
N GLY A 199 -23.84 2.08 5.38
CA GLY A 199 -24.49 3.27 5.89
C GLY A 199 -25.74 2.96 6.74
N THR A 200 -26.50 1.92 6.40
CA THR A 200 -27.65 1.47 7.21
C THR A 200 -27.26 0.83 8.55
N CYS A 201 -25.99 0.43 8.68
CA CYS A 201 -25.40 -0.18 9.87
C CYS A 201 -24.64 0.85 10.74
N LEU A 202 -24.39 2.05 10.22
CA LEU A 202 -23.68 3.07 10.99
C LEU A 202 -24.66 3.81 11.90
N GLY A 203 -24.32 3.90 13.18
CA GLY A 203 -25.18 4.50 14.22
C GLY A 203 -24.70 5.88 14.64
N GLN A 204 -25.40 6.47 15.62
CA GLN A 204 -24.99 7.71 16.30
C GLN A 204 -23.88 7.45 17.34
N VAL A 205 -22.89 6.62 16.96
CA VAL A 205 -21.82 6.20 17.86
C VAL A 205 -20.70 7.24 17.86
N HIS A 206 -20.53 7.91 19.00
CA HIS A 206 -19.45 8.85 19.21
C HIS A 206 -18.23 8.08 19.73
N ALA A 207 -17.39 7.61 18.81
CA ALA A 207 -16.09 7.04 19.15
C ALA A 207 -14.98 7.97 18.66
N PRO A 208 -13.82 8.01 19.36
CA PRO A 208 -12.66 8.75 18.87
C PRO A 208 -12.17 8.17 17.54
N PRO A 209 -11.37 8.93 16.76
CA PRO A 209 -10.72 8.39 15.57
C PRO A 209 -9.89 7.14 15.89
N GLN A 210 -10.10 6.07 15.11
CA GLN A 210 -9.46 4.77 15.26
C GLN A 210 -8.54 4.50 14.07
N ALA A 211 -7.62 3.54 14.20
CA ALA A 211 -6.90 2.98 13.04
C ALA A 211 -7.75 1.90 12.36
N PHE A 212 -7.39 1.55 11.13
CA PHE A 212 -7.86 0.31 10.53
C PHE A 212 -7.26 -0.90 11.27
N VAL A 213 -7.91 -2.07 11.15
CA VAL A 213 -7.41 -3.31 11.75
C VAL A 213 -6.08 -3.71 11.11
N VAL A 214 -5.98 -3.53 9.79
CA VAL A 214 -4.74 -3.62 9.01
C VAL A 214 -4.53 -2.28 8.29
N PRO A 215 -3.31 -1.73 8.24
CA PRO A 215 -3.05 -0.49 7.50
C PRO A 215 -3.62 -0.54 6.07
N ALA A 216 -4.44 0.44 5.71
CA ALA A 216 -4.89 0.61 4.32
C ALA A 216 -3.75 1.19 3.48
N SER A 217 -3.59 0.70 2.25
CA SER A 217 -2.47 1.01 1.37
C SER A 217 -2.38 2.51 1.05
N TYR A 218 -3.54 3.13 0.82
CA TYR A 218 -3.60 4.51 0.31
C TYR A 218 -4.40 5.45 1.23
N GLY A 219 -4.61 5.03 2.49
CA GLY A 219 -5.44 5.77 3.45
C GLY A 219 -4.98 7.21 3.70
N GLU A 220 -3.67 7.47 3.70
CA GLU A 220 -3.12 8.82 3.96
C GLU A 220 -3.25 9.76 2.77
N MET A 221 -3.30 9.23 1.54
CA MET A 221 -3.40 10.04 0.32
C MET A 221 -4.72 10.81 0.22
N LEU A 222 -5.74 10.36 0.95
CA LEU A 222 -7.12 10.82 0.80
C LEU A 222 -7.57 11.74 1.93
N HIS A 223 -6.82 11.79 3.03
CA HIS A 223 -7.12 12.66 4.18
C HIS A 223 -6.92 14.14 3.89
N GLY A 224 -6.14 14.48 2.85
CA GLY A 224 -6.04 15.84 2.31
C GLY A 224 -7.21 16.23 1.39
N ALA A 225 -7.83 15.26 0.70
CA ALA A 225 -8.87 15.50 -0.29
C ALA A 225 -10.29 15.54 0.30
N ALA A 226 -10.55 14.75 1.36
CA ALA A 226 -11.88 14.61 1.95
C ALA A 226 -12.35 15.82 2.79
N ARG A 227 -11.47 16.77 3.12
CA ARG A 227 -11.83 17.94 3.95
C ARG A 227 -12.61 19.04 3.19
N VAL A 228 -12.74 18.96 1.87
CA VAL A 228 -13.21 20.10 1.05
C VAL A 228 -14.72 20.08 0.75
N ALA A 229 -15.46 19.01 1.06
CA ALA A 229 -16.83 18.83 0.52
C ALA A 229 -17.95 18.72 1.57
N SER A 230 -17.93 19.51 2.65
CA SER A 230 -19.15 19.75 3.43
C SER A 230 -19.49 21.25 3.37
N PRO A 231 -20.58 21.66 2.69
CA PRO A 231 -21.11 22.99 2.91
C PRO A 231 -21.54 23.07 4.36
N GLN A 232 -20.86 23.90 5.17
CA GLN A 232 -21.36 24.26 6.49
C GLN A 232 -22.76 24.85 6.29
N PRO A 233 -23.82 24.27 6.89
CA PRO A 233 -25.07 25.00 6.97
C PRO A 233 -24.83 26.26 7.81
N ASP A 234 -25.39 27.38 7.36
CA ASP A 234 -25.30 28.67 8.04
C ASP A 234 -25.53 28.51 9.56
N PRO A 235 -24.70 29.14 10.40
CA PRO A 235 -24.78 28.98 11.84
C PRO A 235 -26.13 29.53 12.33
N GLN A 236 -27.04 28.63 12.72
CA GLN A 236 -28.23 29.01 13.45
C GLN A 236 -27.84 29.50 14.86
N PRO A 237 -28.34 30.67 15.31
CA PRO A 237 -27.97 31.26 16.58
C PRO A 237 -28.80 30.65 17.72
N HIS A 238 -28.51 29.42 18.12
CA HIS A 238 -28.97 28.88 19.40
C HIS A 238 -27.80 28.20 20.13
N ALA A 239 -27.01 29.02 20.81
CA ALA A 239 -25.94 28.58 21.68
C ALA A 239 -26.52 27.97 22.97
N GLN A 240 -26.41 26.65 23.10
CA GLN A 240 -26.21 26.03 24.41
C GLN A 240 -24.69 25.95 24.66
N PRO A 241 -24.20 26.28 25.86
CA PRO A 241 -22.77 26.21 26.15
C PRO A 241 -22.35 24.75 26.21
N GLN A 242 -21.74 24.25 25.13
CA GLN A 242 -20.95 23.02 25.19
C GLN A 242 -19.72 23.30 26.06
N ALA A 243 -19.56 22.52 27.12
CA ALA A 243 -18.36 22.52 27.94
C ALA A 243 -17.15 22.28 27.02
N GLY A 244 -16.30 23.30 26.89
CA GLY A 244 -15.17 23.28 25.97
C GLY A 244 -14.23 22.13 26.29
N ALA A 245 -14.17 21.14 25.39
CA ALA A 245 -13.07 20.19 25.36
C ALA A 245 -11.81 20.98 25.04
N VAL A 246 -10.99 21.24 26.05
CA VAL A 246 -9.66 21.83 25.88
C VAL A 246 -8.81 20.79 25.16
N ASP A 247 -8.48 21.03 23.89
CA ASP A 247 -7.49 20.24 23.13
C ASP A 247 -6.11 20.48 23.76
N VAL A 248 -5.77 19.67 24.77
CA VAL A 248 -4.46 19.73 25.42
C VAL A 248 -3.46 19.07 24.47
N ARG A 249 -2.82 19.86 23.61
CA ARG A 249 -1.70 19.37 22.79
C ARG A 249 -0.42 19.37 23.62
N VAL A 250 0.27 18.24 23.62
CA VAL A 250 1.63 18.15 24.19
C VAL A 250 2.57 18.95 23.28
N ASP A 251 3.28 19.91 23.86
CA ASP A 251 4.41 20.54 23.18
C ASP A 251 5.60 19.55 23.17
N MET A 252 5.69 18.79 22.07
CA MET A 252 6.77 17.82 21.89
C MET A 252 8.13 18.50 21.73
N VAL A 253 8.17 19.74 21.23
CA VAL A 253 9.42 20.47 21.04
C VAL A 253 10.02 20.79 22.41
N SER A 254 9.25 21.40 23.31
CA SER A 254 9.73 21.71 24.66
C SER A 254 10.11 20.44 25.43
N THR A 255 9.31 19.38 25.30
CA THR A 255 9.55 18.08 25.96
C THR A 255 10.89 17.48 25.55
N VAL A 256 11.17 17.42 24.24
CA VAL A 256 12.42 16.89 23.70
C VAL A 256 13.61 17.76 24.12
N GLN A 257 13.45 19.08 24.05
CA GLN A 257 14.50 20.02 24.45
C GLN A 257 14.85 19.89 25.94
N ASP A 258 13.85 19.80 26.82
CA ASP A 258 14.06 19.65 28.26
C ASP A 258 14.71 18.31 28.60
N ALA A 259 14.27 17.22 27.95
CA ALA A 259 14.81 15.88 28.15
C ALA A 259 16.30 15.79 27.75
N LEU A 260 16.70 16.45 26.66
CA LEU A 260 18.06 16.38 26.14
C LEU A 260 18.98 17.50 26.65
N ARG A 261 18.45 18.56 27.26
CA ARG A 261 19.25 19.69 27.77
C ARG A 261 20.45 19.27 28.63
N PRO A 262 20.34 18.30 29.57
CA PRO A 262 21.49 17.88 30.39
C PRO A 262 22.60 17.17 29.60
N HIS A 263 22.30 16.72 28.39
CA HIS A 263 23.18 15.89 27.57
C HIS A 263 23.82 16.66 26.40
N VAL A 264 23.44 17.93 26.18
CA VAL A 264 23.95 18.75 25.07
C VAL A 264 25.48 18.80 25.09
N GLY A 265 26.10 18.51 23.95
CA GLY A 265 27.55 18.44 23.84
C GLY A 265 28.03 18.13 22.43
N LYS A 266 29.15 17.43 22.31
CA LYS A 266 29.77 17.11 21.00
C LYS A 266 28.93 16.14 20.15
N LYS A 267 28.05 15.37 20.77
CA LYS A 267 27.24 14.32 20.13
C LYS A 267 25.73 14.50 20.28
N VAL A 268 25.29 15.40 21.15
CA VAL A 268 23.87 15.67 21.36
C VAL A 268 23.64 17.14 21.07
N TRP A 269 22.77 17.40 20.11
CA TRP A 269 22.40 18.76 19.71
C TRP A 269 20.92 18.96 19.94
N VAL A 270 20.58 20.12 20.49
CA VAL A 270 19.21 20.60 20.66
C VAL A 270 19.14 21.96 19.99
N GLY A 271 18.39 22.07 18.89
CA GLY A 271 18.41 23.24 18.01
C GLY A 271 19.52 23.18 16.95
N ALA A 272 20.47 24.13 16.99
CA ALA A 272 21.47 24.28 15.94
C ALA A 272 22.45 23.09 15.87
N ILE A 273 22.52 22.43 14.71
CA ILE A 273 23.45 21.33 14.41
C ILE A 273 24.57 21.87 13.52
N PRO A 274 25.85 21.56 13.79
CA PRO A 274 26.94 22.00 12.92
C PRO A 274 26.74 21.54 11.46
N ASN A 275 27.02 22.42 10.50
CA ASN A 275 26.68 22.23 9.08
C ASN A 275 27.17 20.89 8.50
N LYS A 276 28.35 20.42 8.91
CA LYS A 276 28.91 19.14 8.43
C LYS A 276 28.07 17.95 8.91
N GLN A 277 27.69 17.94 10.18
CA GLN A 277 26.85 16.90 10.80
C GLN A 277 25.43 16.98 10.25
N LEU A 278 24.88 18.18 10.07
CA LEU A 278 23.58 18.38 9.45
C LEU A 278 23.55 17.79 8.03
N GLY A 279 24.55 18.08 7.20
CA GLY A 279 24.66 17.51 5.85
C GLY A 279 24.77 15.98 5.86
N ASN A 280 25.48 15.40 6.84
CA ASN A 280 25.55 13.94 6.99
C ASN A 280 24.20 13.36 7.44
N ILE A 281 23.51 13.98 8.38
CA ILE A 281 22.17 13.58 8.84
C ILE A 281 21.18 13.59 7.66
N GLN A 282 21.11 14.69 6.92
CA GLN A 282 20.20 14.85 5.77
C GLN A 282 20.49 13.84 4.66
N LYS A 283 21.78 13.53 4.42
CA LYS A 283 22.20 12.60 3.37
C LYS A 283 22.05 11.15 3.76
N HIS A 284 22.39 10.79 5.00
CA HIS A 284 22.57 9.40 5.41
C HIS A 284 21.46 8.90 6.33
N VAL A 285 20.92 9.74 7.20
CA VAL A 285 19.99 9.33 8.27
C VAL A 285 18.54 9.63 7.88
N LEU A 286 18.23 10.87 7.52
CA LEU A 286 16.87 11.26 7.17
C LEU A 286 16.46 10.70 5.79
N PRO A 287 15.20 10.25 5.63
CA PRO A 287 14.63 10.02 4.31
C PRO A 287 14.50 11.34 3.55
N SER A 288 14.50 11.27 2.22
CA SER A 288 14.48 12.46 1.35
C SER A 288 13.32 13.42 1.65
N HIS A 289 12.16 12.90 2.05
CA HIS A 289 10.99 13.72 2.40
C HIS A 289 11.13 14.46 3.75
N LEU A 290 12.05 14.04 4.63
CA LEU A 290 12.36 14.73 5.89
C LEU A 290 13.67 15.52 5.85
N ALA A 291 14.51 15.34 4.82
CA ALA A 291 15.84 15.94 4.75
C ALA A 291 15.83 17.48 4.84
N HIS A 292 14.75 18.13 4.43
CA HIS A 292 14.60 19.59 4.51
C HIS A 292 13.65 20.04 5.62
N GLY A 293 13.11 19.10 6.41
CA GLY A 293 12.24 19.40 7.53
C GLY A 293 12.98 19.97 8.74
N PRO A 294 12.25 20.61 9.67
CA PRO A 294 12.83 21.08 10.92
C PRO A 294 13.35 19.91 11.75
N ILE A 295 14.61 20.01 12.18
CA ILE A 295 15.21 19.10 13.15
C ILE A 295 15.25 19.83 14.48
N ILE A 296 14.64 19.24 15.52
CA ILE A 296 14.61 19.83 16.87
C ILE A 296 15.78 19.35 17.72
N ALA A 297 16.23 18.10 17.50
CA ALA A 297 17.38 17.53 18.17
C ALA A 297 18.01 16.40 17.35
N ALA A 298 19.28 16.09 17.64
CA ALA A 298 19.96 14.92 17.11
C ALA A 298 20.95 14.34 18.12
N ILE A 299 21.09 13.01 18.13
CA ILE A 299 22.02 12.23 18.94
C ILE A 299 22.90 11.43 17.99
N ASP A 300 24.18 11.77 17.91
CA ASP A 300 25.17 11.09 17.08
C ASP A 300 25.58 9.74 17.70
N LEU A 301 25.27 8.65 17.00
CA LEU A 301 25.59 7.30 17.45
C LEU A 301 26.99 6.85 17.00
N THR A 302 27.66 7.63 16.14
CA THR A 302 28.98 7.27 15.62
C THR A 302 30.09 7.50 16.65
N THR A 303 31.09 6.61 16.65
CA THR A 303 32.26 6.71 17.53
C THR A 303 33.03 8.02 17.35
N PHE A 304 33.10 8.53 16.12
CA PHE A 304 33.92 9.69 15.74
C PHE A 304 33.14 11.00 15.56
N GLY A 305 31.86 11.07 15.93
CA GLY A 305 31.12 12.33 15.87
C GLY A 305 30.78 12.80 14.44
N SER A 306 30.55 11.86 13.53
CA SER A 306 30.27 12.14 12.12
C SER A 306 28.79 12.35 11.81
N ALA A 307 27.88 11.89 12.68
CA ALA A 307 26.43 11.90 12.51
C ALA A 307 25.91 11.22 11.23
N LYS A 308 26.69 10.30 10.65
CA LYS A 308 26.22 9.42 9.55
C LYS A 308 25.28 8.32 10.05
N ASP A 309 25.33 8.08 11.35
CA ASP A 309 24.42 7.26 12.14
C ASP A 309 23.98 8.09 13.34
N ALA A 310 22.69 8.33 13.47
CA ALA A 310 22.13 9.24 14.46
C ALA A 310 20.66 8.92 14.74
N ILE A 311 20.21 9.29 15.94
CA ILE A 311 18.80 9.51 16.22
C ILE A 311 18.51 10.97 15.92
N VAL A 312 17.53 11.23 15.08
CA VAL A 312 17.13 12.58 14.65
C VAL A 312 15.70 12.79 15.04
N VAL A 313 15.42 13.88 15.73
CA VAL A 313 14.09 14.20 16.22
C VAL A 313 13.57 15.41 15.44
N THR A 314 12.39 15.26 14.85
CA THR A 314 11.61 16.33 14.22
C THR A 314 10.47 16.73 15.18
N PRO A 315 9.63 17.74 14.87
CA PRO A 315 8.52 18.12 15.74
C PRO A 315 7.53 16.99 16.04
N THR A 316 7.41 15.99 15.16
CA THR A 316 6.43 14.92 15.27
C THR A 316 7.03 13.53 15.27
N GLN A 317 8.27 13.36 14.81
CA GLN A 317 8.84 12.04 14.56
C GLN A 317 10.25 11.91 15.16
N LEU A 318 10.57 10.69 15.57
CA LEU A 318 11.90 10.21 15.79
C LEU A 318 12.32 9.36 14.59
N VAL A 319 13.49 9.65 14.03
CA VAL A 319 14.11 8.86 12.97
C VAL A 319 15.40 8.29 13.53
N THR A 320 15.59 6.99 13.46
CA THR A 320 16.86 6.34 13.77
C THR A 320 17.32 5.53 12.57
N LYS A 321 18.64 5.36 12.46
CA LYS A 321 19.26 4.52 11.45
C LYS A 321 20.02 3.41 12.15
N GLU A 322 20.00 2.22 11.57
CA GLU A 322 20.86 1.11 11.97
C GLU A 322 21.34 0.44 10.69
N PHE A 323 22.65 0.52 10.41
CA PHE A 323 23.22 0.13 9.12
C PHE A 323 22.56 0.85 7.94
N ASP A 324 21.81 0.15 7.07
CA ASP A 324 21.07 0.72 5.95
C ASP A 324 19.57 0.88 6.23
N ASP A 325 19.09 0.33 7.35
CA ASP A 325 17.69 0.39 7.75
C ASP A 325 17.40 1.68 8.51
N ARG A 326 16.25 2.28 8.21
CA ARG A 326 15.73 3.47 8.88
C ARG A 326 14.45 3.12 9.58
N GLN A 327 14.32 3.54 10.82
CA GLN A 327 13.10 3.43 11.59
C GLN A 327 12.56 4.84 11.85
N ILE A 328 11.26 5.00 11.67
CA ILE A 328 10.56 6.27 11.91
C ILE A 328 9.43 5.97 12.89
N VAL A 329 9.39 6.71 14.00
CA VAL A 329 8.43 6.54 15.08
C VAL A 329 7.77 7.88 15.34
N ASP A 330 6.44 7.94 15.33
CA ASP A 330 5.71 9.12 15.78
C ASP A 330 5.95 9.31 17.29
N LEU A 331 6.39 10.50 17.69
CA LEU A 331 6.66 10.82 19.10
C LEU A 331 5.41 10.63 19.96
N ALA A 332 4.22 10.93 19.43
CA ALA A 332 2.95 10.75 20.13
C ALA A 332 2.57 9.27 20.35
N ALA A 333 3.20 8.35 19.59
CA ALA A 333 2.96 6.91 19.70
C ALA A 333 3.71 6.27 20.86
N ILE A 334 4.79 6.89 21.36
CA ILE A 334 5.67 6.27 22.36
C ILE A 334 4.95 6.27 23.72
N ARG A 335 4.64 5.08 24.24
CA ARG A 335 3.88 4.87 25.48
C ARG A 335 4.75 4.60 26.70
N ALA A 336 5.76 3.77 26.54
CA ALA A 336 6.63 3.35 27.64
C ALA A 336 8.06 3.12 27.16
N VAL A 337 8.98 3.12 28.11
CA VAL A 337 10.40 2.80 27.90
C VAL A 337 10.76 1.69 28.88
N ARG A 338 11.31 0.60 28.38
CA ARG A 338 11.78 -0.52 29.21
C ARG A 338 13.30 -0.44 29.26
N GLU A 339 13.83 -0.46 30.48
CA GLU A 339 15.26 -0.60 30.67
C GLU A 339 15.69 -2.01 30.32
N SER A 340 16.82 -2.13 29.63
CA SER A 340 17.45 -3.42 29.41
C SER A 340 18.22 -3.79 30.67
N ASP A 341 17.97 -4.97 31.25
CA ASP A 341 18.71 -5.50 32.41
C ASP A 341 20.19 -5.81 32.12
N LYS A 342 20.69 -5.51 30.92
CA LYS A 342 22.05 -5.84 30.48
C LYS A 342 23.01 -4.68 30.75
N LEU A 343 24.13 -4.99 31.41
CA LEU A 343 25.26 -4.09 31.67
C LEU A 343 25.84 -3.39 30.43
N VAL A 344 25.56 -3.89 29.22
CA VAL A 344 25.95 -3.29 27.95
C VAL A 344 24.74 -3.30 27.01
N ALA A 345 23.82 -2.39 27.23
CA ALA A 345 22.65 -2.23 26.37
C ALA A 345 23.05 -1.53 25.07
N THR A 346 22.89 -2.21 23.93
CA THR A 346 23.06 -1.63 22.59
C THR A 346 21.76 -1.03 22.05
N TYR A 347 20.65 -1.24 22.76
CA TYR A 347 19.31 -0.76 22.40
C TYR A 347 18.52 -0.34 23.64
N VAL A 348 17.54 0.52 23.42
CA VAL A 348 16.45 0.82 24.35
C VAL A 348 15.17 0.23 23.77
N ASP A 349 14.47 -0.57 24.57
CA ASP A 349 13.15 -1.09 24.21
C ASP A 349 12.11 -0.01 24.53
N ILE A 350 11.32 0.40 23.54
CA ILE A 350 10.17 1.29 23.71
C ILE A 350 8.88 0.53 23.39
N GLU A 351 7.79 0.92 24.04
CA GLU A 351 6.45 0.46 23.68
C GLU A 351 5.78 1.55 22.84
N VAL A 352 5.44 1.20 21.60
CA VAL A 352 4.84 2.11 20.63
C VAL A 352 3.40 1.68 20.43
N ASP A 353 2.47 2.63 20.50
CA ASP A 353 1.05 2.38 20.28
C ASP A 353 0.84 1.66 18.94
N ARG A 354 0.03 0.60 18.96
CA ARG A 354 -0.30 -0.27 17.80
C ARG A 354 0.85 -1.08 17.19
N LEU A 355 2.12 -0.76 17.47
CA LEU A 355 3.27 -1.55 17.01
C LEU A 355 3.85 -2.48 18.08
N GLY A 356 3.53 -2.24 19.35
CA GLY A 356 4.07 -3.03 20.46
C GLY A 356 5.51 -2.64 20.79
N ALA A 357 6.32 -3.61 21.18
CA ALA A 357 7.71 -3.37 21.58
C ALA A 357 8.61 -3.14 20.36
N MET A 358 9.41 -2.08 20.40
CA MET A 358 10.35 -1.68 19.35
C MET A 358 11.71 -1.36 19.95
N ARG A 359 12.79 -1.67 19.23
CA ARG A 359 14.18 -1.45 19.65
C ARG A 359 14.78 -0.23 18.99
N ILE A 360 15.24 0.72 19.78
CA ILE A 360 15.96 1.91 19.33
C ILE A 360 17.46 1.74 19.63
N PRO A 361 18.35 1.82 18.63
CA PRO A 361 19.78 1.70 18.87
C PRO A 361 20.30 2.90 19.67
N VAL A 362 21.26 2.67 20.56
CA VAL A 362 21.81 3.73 21.44
C VAL A 362 23.29 4.03 21.25
N GLY A 363 23.96 3.29 20.37
CA GLY A 363 25.40 3.42 20.16
C GLY A 363 26.16 3.23 21.48
N ILE A 364 27.11 4.13 21.77
CA ILE A 364 27.90 4.11 23.02
C ILE A 364 27.33 5.02 24.11
N ASP A 365 26.32 5.83 23.80
CA ASP A 365 25.81 6.90 24.65
C ASP A 365 24.34 6.61 25.00
N LEU A 366 24.11 5.70 25.95
CA LEU A 366 22.79 5.22 26.37
C LEU A 366 21.93 6.31 27.05
N ASP A 367 22.53 7.10 27.95
CA ASP A 367 21.78 8.03 28.80
C ASP A 367 20.97 9.08 28.03
N PRO A 368 21.51 9.76 26.99
CA PRO A 368 20.73 10.71 26.20
C PRO A 368 19.52 10.07 25.51
N VAL A 369 19.65 8.83 25.02
CA VAL A 369 18.56 8.13 24.35
C VAL A 369 17.47 7.75 25.36
N LEU A 370 17.85 7.20 26.52
CA LEU A 370 16.91 6.92 27.61
C LEU A 370 16.19 8.19 28.09
N ALA A 371 16.93 9.30 28.27
CA ALA A 371 16.35 10.57 28.69
C ALA A 371 15.31 11.07 27.68
N LEU A 372 15.65 11.03 26.38
CA LEU A 372 14.72 11.37 25.30
C LEU A 372 13.47 10.50 25.33
N MET A 373 13.63 9.17 25.33
CA MET A 373 12.49 8.24 25.27
C MET A 373 11.58 8.41 26.49
N ARG A 374 12.16 8.54 27.70
CA ARG A 374 11.39 8.73 28.94
C ARG A 374 10.67 10.08 28.95
N GLY A 375 11.33 11.14 28.49
CA GLY A 375 10.74 12.46 28.38
C GLY A 375 9.47 12.45 27.51
N VAL A 376 9.57 11.85 26.33
CA VAL A 376 8.44 11.72 25.39
C VAL A 376 7.33 10.83 25.96
N ALA A 377 7.66 9.64 26.46
CA ALA A 377 6.68 8.72 27.05
C ALA A 377 5.92 9.36 28.24
N ASN A 378 6.64 10.06 29.14
CA ASN A 378 6.04 10.75 30.28
C ASN A 378 5.13 11.90 29.84
N ALA A 379 5.48 12.63 28.78
CA ALA A 379 4.64 13.70 28.25
C ALA A 379 3.34 13.14 27.65
N ASN A 380 3.43 12.04 26.90
CA ASN A 380 2.26 11.32 26.37
C ASN A 380 1.36 10.78 27.49
N ALA A 381 1.94 10.22 28.55
CA ALA A 381 1.19 9.68 29.68
C ALA A 381 0.34 10.75 30.41
N ARG A 382 0.74 12.02 30.40
CA ARG A 382 -0.01 13.14 31.01
C ARG A 382 -1.26 13.54 30.24
N VAL A 383 -1.30 13.27 28.93
CA VAL A 383 -2.38 13.71 28.04
C VAL A 383 -3.30 12.55 27.64
N GLY A 384 -2.92 11.31 27.97
CA GLY A 384 -3.67 10.11 27.60
C GLY A 384 -3.30 9.61 26.21
N PRO A 385 -3.93 8.51 25.73
CA PRO A 385 -3.56 7.89 24.46
C PRO A 385 -3.86 8.81 23.28
N VAL A 386 -2.84 9.50 22.78
CA VAL A 386 -2.88 10.27 21.53
C VAL A 386 -2.80 9.31 20.35
N ALA A 387 -3.76 9.36 19.43
CA ALA A 387 -3.80 8.50 18.25
C ALA A 387 -2.66 8.87 17.29
N ALA A 388 -1.55 8.15 17.39
CA ALA A 388 -0.39 8.36 16.53
C ALA A 388 -0.44 7.45 15.28
N GLN A 389 0.09 7.94 14.16
CA GLN A 389 0.19 7.22 12.89
C GLN A 389 1.64 6.77 12.71
N VAL A 390 1.87 5.47 12.53
CA VAL A 390 3.22 4.95 12.29
C VAL A 390 3.33 4.39 10.88
N SER A 391 4.39 4.80 10.16
CA SER A 391 4.74 4.35 8.83
C SER A 391 6.13 3.71 8.87
N ALA A 392 6.24 2.43 8.49
CA ALA A 392 7.50 1.72 8.37
C ALA A 392 7.81 1.45 6.89
N PHE A 393 9.00 1.82 6.41
CA PHE A 393 9.49 1.52 5.06
C PHE A 393 10.92 0.99 5.12
N VAL A 394 11.14 -0.20 4.55
CA VAL A 394 12.43 -0.82 4.24
C VAL A 394 12.86 -0.40 2.83
N GLY A 395 14.14 -0.07 2.61
CA GLY A 395 14.75 0.13 1.30
C GLY A 395 16.25 -0.21 1.34
N ALA A 396 16.85 -0.76 0.29
CA ALA A 396 17.39 0.00 -0.85
C ALA A 396 17.44 -0.83 -2.18
N GLY A 397 17.63 -0.16 -3.33
CA GLY A 397 17.28 -0.64 -4.69
C GLY A 397 18.24 -1.58 -5.45
N ALA A 398 17.65 -2.30 -6.42
CA ALA A 398 18.25 -3.21 -7.40
C ALA A 398 17.28 -3.38 -8.60
N ASP A 399 17.46 -2.66 -9.72
CA ASP A 399 16.47 -2.62 -10.82
C ASP A 399 16.52 -3.81 -11.80
N GLN A 400 17.06 -4.97 -11.40
CA GLN A 400 17.01 -6.22 -12.16
C GLN A 400 16.88 -7.39 -11.19
N LEU A 401 16.17 -8.46 -11.60
CA LEU A 401 16.42 -9.81 -11.06
C LEU A 401 17.94 -9.97 -11.01
N SER A 402 18.50 -10.20 -9.82
CA SER A 402 19.95 -10.40 -9.74
C SER A 402 20.33 -11.53 -10.70
N MET A 403 21.53 -11.48 -11.28
CA MET A 403 21.98 -12.57 -12.15
C MET A 403 21.87 -13.93 -11.44
N GLN A 404 22.06 -13.94 -10.13
CA GLN A 404 21.88 -15.09 -9.26
C GLN A 404 20.41 -15.55 -9.19
N ASP A 405 19.46 -14.64 -9.02
CA ASP A 405 18.03 -14.98 -9.00
C ASP A 405 17.52 -15.43 -10.38
N ALA A 406 18.00 -14.79 -11.45
CA ALA A 406 17.69 -15.20 -12.81
C ALA A 406 18.24 -16.61 -13.12
N GLN A 407 19.47 -16.91 -12.67
CA GLN A 407 20.06 -18.25 -12.76
C GLN A 407 19.32 -19.26 -11.90
N ALA A 408 18.93 -18.90 -10.68
CA ALA A 408 18.17 -19.76 -9.79
C ALA A 408 16.78 -20.08 -10.37
N LEU A 409 16.13 -19.09 -10.98
CA LEU A 409 14.85 -19.27 -11.67
C LEU A 409 15.00 -20.23 -12.86
N ALA A 410 16.02 -20.02 -13.70
CA ALA A 410 16.31 -20.90 -14.84
C ALA A 410 16.63 -22.33 -14.41
N GLN A 411 17.43 -22.51 -13.35
CA GLN A 411 17.78 -23.83 -12.81
C GLN A 411 16.56 -24.57 -12.26
N ARG A 412 15.67 -23.87 -11.54
CA ARG A 412 14.41 -24.46 -11.04
C ARG A 412 13.49 -24.87 -12.18
N ALA A 413 13.36 -24.01 -13.19
CA ALA A 413 12.57 -24.33 -14.37
C ALA A 413 13.14 -25.56 -15.10
N GLN A 414 14.45 -25.62 -15.29
CA GLN A 414 15.13 -26.75 -15.92
C GLN A 414 14.93 -28.07 -15.15
N ALA A 415 15.01 -28.01 -13.82
CA ALA A 415 14.77 -29.17 -12.95
C ALA A 415 13.32 -29.68 -13.09
N ALA A 416 12.33 -28.77 -13.10
CA ALA A 416 10.93 -29.12 -13.33
C ALA A 416 10.70 -29.73 -14.72
N MET A 417 11.38 -29.20 -15.75
CA MET A 417 11.28 -29.70 -17.13
C MET A 417 11.79 -31.14 -17.30
N SER A 418 12.75 -31.57 -16.48
CA SER A 418 13.39 -32.89 -16.59
C SER A 418 12.70 -34.02 -15.81
N GLY A 419 11.80 -33.71 -14.87
CA GLY A 419 11.21 -34.74 -14.00
C GLY A 419 9.80 -34.49 -13.45
N GLY A 420 9.22 -33.30 -13.67
CA GLY A 420 7.87 -32.96 -13.20
C GLY A 420 6.75 -33.43 -14.13
N GLY A 421 5.51 -33.41 -13.63
CA GLY A 421 4.31 -33.60 -14.47
C GLY A 421 4.11 -32.44 -15.44
N VAL A 422 3.24 -32.59 -16.44
CA VAL A 422 3.01 -31.54 -17.46
C VAL A 422 2.59 -30.19 -16.85
N HIS A 423 1.81 -30.20 -15.77
CA HIS A 423 1.44 -28.98 -15.04
C HIS A 423 2.65 -28.30 -14.37
N ASP A 424 3.58 -29.06 -13.80
CA ASP A 424 4.80 -28.50 -13.19
C ASP A 424 5.67 -27.84 -14.27
N LYS A 425 5.74 -28.45 -15.45
CA LYS A 425 6.45 -27.90 -16.62
C LYS A 425 5.81 -26.60 -17.10
N ILE A 426 4.48 -26.56 -17.23
CA ILE A 426 3.74 -25.36 -17.62
C ILE A 426 3.94 -24.23 -16.61
N ASN A 427 3.88 -24.55 -15.31
CA ASN A 427 4.11 -23.58 -14.24
C ASN A 427 5.55 -23.05 -14.25
N ALA A 428 6.54 -23.92 -14.47
CA ALA A 428 7.93 -23.53 -14.61
C ALA A 428 8.14 -22.58 -15.81
N ALA A 429 7.55 -22.89 -16.96
CA ALA A 429 7.60 -22.03 -18.15
C ALA A 429 6.90 -20.67 -17.90
N ALA A 430 5.78 -20.66 -17.16
CA ALA A 430 5.09 -19.42 -16.79
C ALA A 430 5.94 -18.54 -15.87
N GLN A 431 6.68 -19.13 -14.94
CA GLN A 431 7.60 -18.40 -14.07
C GLN A 431 8.74 -17.75 -14.86
N LEU A 432 9.27 -18.42 -15.88
CA LEU A 432 10.26 -17.81 -16.80
C LEU A 432 9.66 -16.60 -17.53
N LEU A 433 8.42 -16.72 -18.00
CA LEU A 433 7.70 -15.65 -18.69
C LEU A 433 7.51 -14.42 -17.77
N LEU A 434 7.03 -14.64 -16.54
CA LEU A 434 6.85 -13.59 -15.52
C LEU A 434 8.19 -12.98 -15.07
N GLY A 435 9.26 -13.77 -15.04
CA GLY A 435 10.61 -13.33 -14.71
C GLY A 435 11.33 -12.60 -15.86
N GLY A 436 10.65 -12.33 -16.98
CA GLY A 436 11.23 -11.63 -18.14
C GLY A 436 12.17 -12.48 -19.01
N GLN A 437 12.28 -13.79 -18.76
CA GLN A 437 13.08 -14.72 -19.56
C GLN A 437 12.28 -15.25 -20.75
N TYR A 438 11.81 -14.35 -21.61
CA TYR A 438 10.80 -14.65 -22.63
C TYR A 438 11.24 -15.74 -23.62
N GLN A 439 12.50 -15.73 -24.07
CA GLN A 439 12.99 -16.76 -25.01
C GLN A 439 13.01 -18.15 -24.36
N ALA A 440 13.51 -18.26 -23.12
CA ALA A 440 13.54 -19.53 -22.38
C ALA A 440 12.13 -20.05 -22.10
N ALA A 441 11.18 -19.16 -21.81
CA ALA A 441 9.78 -19.50 -21.66
C ALA A 441 9.19 -20.06 -22.97
N ILE A 442 9.43 -19.39 -24.11
CA ILE A 442 9.00 -19.85 -25.44
C ILE A 442 9.55 -21.24 -25.75
N ASP A 443 10.85 -21.45 -25.55
CA ASP A 443 11.50 -22.74 -25.82
C ASP A 443 10.90 -23.85 -24.94
N SER A 444 10.61 -23.55 -23.68
CA SER A 444 9.97 -24.48 -22.74
C SER A 444 8.54 -24.82 -23.19
N TYR A 445 7.74 -23.83 -23.58
CA TYR A 445 6.37 -24.07 -24.07
C TYR A 445 6.34 -24.84 -25.38
N LEU A 446 7.33 -24.64 -26.27
CA LEU A 446 7.47 -25.44 -27.50
C LEU A 446 7.74 -26.92 -27.17
N GLN A 447 8.65 -27.19 -26.23
CA GLN A 447 8.93 -28.56 -25.78
C GLN A 447 7.71 -29.21 -25.13
N ILE A 448 6.96 -28.47 -24.32
CA ILE A 448 5.73 -28.97 -23.69
C ILE A 448 4.69 -29.30 -24.75
N ALA A 449 4.43 -28.40 -25.70
CA ALA A 449 3.47 -28.64 -26.78
C ALA A 449 3.84 -29.87 -27.63
N GLN A 450 5.13 -30.08 -27.88
CA GLN A 450 5.62 -31.26 -28.62
C GLN A 450 5.42 -32.57 -27.83
N ALA A 451 5.67 -32.55 -26.53
CA ALA A 451 5.55 -33.74 -25.68
C ALA A 451 4.12 -34.03 -25.22
N HIS A 452 3.26 -33.01 -25.18
CA HIS A 452 1.90 -33.04 -24.66
C HIS A 452 0.92 -32.32 -25.60
N PRO A 453 0.54 -32.95 -26.73
CA PRO A 453 -0.27 -32.32 -27.76
C PRO A 453 -1.63 -31.80 -27.26
N GLU A 454 -2.20 -32.41 -26.22
CA GLU A 454 -3.44 -32.00 -25.57
C GLU A 454 -3.35 -30.59 -24.93
N HIS A 455 -2.14 -30.10 -24.66
CA HIS A 455 -1.89 -28.77 -24.10
C HIS A 455 -1.42 -27.74 -25.14
N THR A 456 -1.45 -28.09 -26.44
CA THR A 456 -0.93 -27.23 -27.53
C THR A 456 -1.60 -25.85 -27.54
N GLY A 457 -2.93 -25.77 -27.41
CA GLY A 457 -3.65 -24.50 -27.39
C GLY A 457 -3.15 -23.56 -26.30
N THR A 458 -2.99 -24.06 -25.08
CA THR A 458 -2.45 -23.27 -23.95
C THR A 458 -1.01 -22.85 -24.21
N CYS A 459 -0.15 -23.78 -24.64
CA CYS A 459 1.26 -23.49 -24.90
C CYS A 459 1.45 -22.46 -26.01
N TYR A 460 0.71 -22.57 -27.11
CA TYR A 460 0.76 -21.62 -28.22
C TYR A 460 0.27 -20.23 -27.80
N GLY A 461 -0.75 -20.14 -26.94
CA GLY A 461 -1.18 -18.87 -26.37
C GLY A 461 -0.05 -18.20 -25.57
N GLN A 462 0.69 -18.96 -24.77
CA GLN A 462 1.82 -18.43 -24.00
C GLN A 462 3.05 -18.11 -24.84
N ILE A 463 3.32 -18.88 -25.91
CA ILE A 463 4.35 -18.54 -26.90
C ILE A 463 4.01 -17.23 -27.59
N GLY A 464 2.75 -17.03 -27.97
CA GLY A 464 2.24 -15.77 -28.49
C GLY A 464 2.50 -14.60 -27.53
N ALA A 465 2.23 -14.78 -26.23
CA ALA A 465 2.51 -13.79 -25.20
C ALA A 465 4.02 -13.48 -25.09
N GLY A 466 4.87 -14.50 -25.06
CA GLY A 466 6.33 -14.31 -25.06
C GLY A 466 6.84 -13.55 -26.29
N LEU A 467 6.37 -13.91 -27.49
CA LEU A 467 6.70 -13.23 -28.73
C LEU A 467 6.22 -11.78 -28.76
N PHE A 468 5.05 -11.52 -28.17
CA PHE A 468 4.51 -10.17 -28.02
C PHE A 468 5.41 -9.31 -27.14
N PHE A 469 5.89 -9.83 -25.99
CA PHE A 469 6.84 -9.11 -25.13
C PHE A 469 8.22 -8.90 -25.81
N LEU A 470 8.65 -9.84 -26.65
CA LEU A 470 9.81 -9.69 -27.53
C LEU A 470 9.56 -8.79 -28.75
N GLN A 471 8.38 -8.20 -28.87
CA GLN A 471 7.97 -7.29 -29.95
C GLN A 471 7.95 -7.93 -31.34
N GLN A 472 7.82 -9.26 -31.41
CA GLN A 472 7.66 -10.01 -32.65
C GLN A 472 6.18 -10.18 -32.97
N TYR A 473 5.46 -9.07 -33.15
CA TYR A 473 3.98 -9.06 -33.19
C TYR A 473 3.38 -9.93 -34.29
N GLY A 474 3.97 -9.95 -35.49
CA GLY A 474 3.51 -10.83 -36.57
C GLY A 474 3.53 -12.31 -36.17
N ARG A 475 4.62 -12.77 -35.55
CA ARG A 475 4.73 -14.13 -35.03
C ARG A 475 3.82 -14.37 -33.83
N ALA A 476 3.63 -13.37 -32.96
CA ALA A 476 2.69 -13.47 -31.85
C ALA A 476 1.27 -13.74 -32.37
N ILE A 477 0.83 -13.02 -33.41
CA ILE A 477 -0.47 -13.22 -34.08
C ILE A 477 -0.57 -14.63 -34.64
N GLU A 478 0.44 -15.13 -35.36
CA GLU A 478 0.47 -16.50 -35.88
C GLU A 478 0.26 -17.54 -34.76
N TYR A 479 0.95 -17.38 -33.63
CA TYR A 479 0.81 -18.29 -32.49
C TYR A 479 -0.54 -18.16 -31.77
N TYR A 480 -1.11 -16.97 -31.64
CA TYR A 480 -2.47 -16.82 -31.10
C TYR A 480 -3.53 -17.44 -32.01
N GLN A 481 -3.38 -17.32 -33.33
CA GLN A 481 -4.26 -17.99 -34.30
C GLN A 481 -4.12 -19.51 -34.21
N ALA A 482 -2.90 -20.02 -34.12
CA ALA A 482 -2.65 -21.44 -33.93
C ALA A 482 -3.22 -21.94 -32.59
N ALA A 483 -3.03 -21.19 -31.50
CA ALA A 483 -3.60 -21.49 -30.19
C ALA A 483 -5.13 -21.67 -30.26
N LYS A 484 -5.80 -20.74 -30.96
CA LYS A 484 -7.25 -20.79 -31.23
C LYS A 484 -7.66 -22.06 -31.97
N GLN A 485 -6.91 -22.44 -33.01
CA GLN A 485 -7.15 -23.68 -33.76
C GLN A 485 -6.95 -24.94 -32.90
N HIS A 486 -6.12 -24.86 -31.86
CA HIS A 486 -5.84 -25.93 -30.91
C HIS A 486 -6.68 -25.86 -29.62
N GLY A 487 -7.86 -25.22 -29.68
CA GLY A 487 -8.84 -25.25 -28.59
C GLY A 487 -8.58 -24.29 -27.44
N ALA A 488 -7.66 -23.32 -27.60
CA ALA A 488 -7.59 -22.19 -26.67
C ALA A 488 -8.87 -21.34 -26.75
N ASP A 489 -9.15 -20.60 -25.68
CA ASP A 489 -10.32 -19.71 -25.63
C ASP A 489 -10.31 -18.71 -26.79
N SER A 490 -11.33 -18.81 -27.64
CA SER A 490 -11.38 -18.06 -28.90
C SER A 490 -11.49 -16.56 -28.69
N ALA A 491 -12.24 -16.12 -27.67
CA ALA A 491 -12.41 -14.70 -27.37
C ALA A 491 -11.08 -14.09 -26.89
N MET A 492 -10.37 -14.77 -25.99
CA MET A 492 -9.06 -14.34 -25.51
C MET A 492 -8.04 -14.26 -26.65
N MET A 493 -8.00 -15.25 -27.56
CA MET A 493 -7.07 -15.20 -28.69
C MET A 493 -7.41 -14.08 -29.66
N ASP A 494 -8.69 -13.79 -29.90
CA ASP A 494 -9.12 -12.68 -30.76
C ASP A 494 -8.71 -11.32 -30.17
N GLU A 495 -8.84 -11.13 -28.86
CA GLU A 495 -8.37 -9.93 -28.16
C GLU A 495 -6.85 -9.78 -28.25
N ASN A 496 -6.10 -10.85 -28.01
CA ASN A 496 -4.64 -10.85 -28.11
C ASN A 496 -4.15 -10.59 -29.55
N ILE A 497 -4.85 -11.13 -30.55
CA ILE A 497 -4.58 -10.87 -31.97
C ILE A 497 -4.84 -9.40 -32.29
N ALA A 498 -5.98 -8.85 -31.88
CA ALA A 498 -6.32 -7.45 -32.11
C ALA A 498 -5.30 -6.49 -31.44
N GLU A 499 -4.88 -6.81 -30.21
CA GLU A 499 -3.84 -6.04 -29.53
C GLU A 499 -2.51 -6.10 -30.29
N ALA A 500 -2.06 -7.29 -30.71
CA ALA A 500 -0.83 -7.44 -31.48
C ALA A 500 -0.88 -6.74 -32.85
N GLN A 501 -2.02 -6.79 -33.55
CA GLN A 501 -2.23 -6.08 -34.82
C GLN A 501 -2.08 -4.57 -34.67
N GLY A 502 -2.52 -4.00 -33.54
CA GLY A 502 -2.33 -2.58 -33.23
C GLY A 502 -0.87 -2.13 -33.13
N PHE A 503 0.09 -3.07 -33.02
CA PHE A 503 1.53 -2.79 -33.00
C PHE A 503 2.28 -3.17 -34.28
N CYS A 504 1.60 -3.78 -35.26
CA CYS A 504 2.19 -4.01 -36.57
C CYS A 504 2.29 -2.67 -37.34
N PRO A 505 3.41 -2.38 -38.02
CA PRO A 505 3.47 -1.26 -38.94
C PRO A 505 2.40 -1.44 -40.02
N GLN A 506 1.59 -0.41 -40.26
CA GLN A 506 0.61 -0.37 -41.35
C GLN A 506 1.28 -0.16 -42.71
#